data_AF-A0A2D6NHC5-F1
#
_entry.id   AF-A0A2D6NHC5-F1
#
_cell.length_a   1.000
_cell.length_b   1.000
_cell.length_c   1.000
_cell.angle_alpha   90.00
_cell.angle_beta   90.00
_cell.angle_gamma   90.00
#
_symmetry.space_group_name_H-M   'P 1'
#
loop_
_entity.id
_entity.type
_entity.pdbx_description
1 polymer ?
#
loop_
_entity_poly.entity_id
_entity_poly.type
_entity_poly.pdbx_seq_one_letter_code
_entity_poly.pdbx_strand_id
1 'polypeptide(L)'
;MPSSLNFTDADFQQHQIFNELDRHGLALGLKRLNGERNAEYKQRLMDVFVHRANSTYAGLIHGITRELGLAIDREMLITPVSGAVNTHNGLCISFKDTRCCIYEDYYTDIPEHEIERWELEVGAGYTVTDLKTAIEATNLFDVTLLGDDPSKRSMCIFEQTSAKNVRGEILTGKGSRINLDNQGVIEGSEYIVSNTLKNKITDLNAVLGSGDYRINYVTGTIECSEIPASGSMISYQHRNDEFLVMSSPVIVNSLQNEHFKKFLFQQILQSDDTYVNGLPTSFGADVINELLSVYPTTYKA
;
A
#
# COMPACT_ATOMS: atom_id res chain seq x y z
N MET A 1 -26.68 -24.96 57.31
CA MET A 1 -26.70 -24.97 55.84
C MET A 1 -25.69 -23.92 55.37
N PRO A 2 -24.69 -24.28 54.54
CA PRO A 2 -23.71 -23.30 54.08
C PRO A 2 -24.37 -22.31 53.11
N SER A 3 -24.25 -21.02 53.41
CA SER A 3 -24.64 -19.93 52.53
C SER A 3 -23.86 -20.03 51.22
N SER A 4 -24.56 -20.24 50.11
CA SER A 4 -23.96 -20.20 48.78
C SER A 4 -23.39 -18.80 48.54
N LEU A 5 -22.06 -18.71 48.40
CA LEU A 5 -21.38 -17.50 47.92
C LEU A 5 -21.76 -17.29 46.45
N ASN A 6 -22.69 -16.36 46.22
CA ASN A 6 -22.98 -15.87 44.88
C ASN A 6 -21.95 -14.80 44.52
N PHE A 7 -20.94 -15.19 43.77
CA PHE A 7 -20.08 -14.22 43.09
C PHE A 7 -20.90 -13.56 41.99
N THR A 8 -20.96 -12.23 42.01
CA THR A 8 -21.55 -11.44 40.94
C THR A 8 -20.46 -11.12 39.91
N ASP A 9 -20.83 -10.87 38.65
CA ASP A 9 -19.84 -10.51 37.62
C ASP A 9 -19.05 -9.23 37.96
N ALA A 10 -19.58 -8.39 38.86
CA ALA A 10 -18.89 -7.22 39.40
C ALA A 10 -17.70 -7.57 40.32
N ASP A 11 -17.66 -8.79 40.89
CA ASP A 11 -16.61 -9.26 41.79
C ASP A 11 -15.35 -9.73 41.03
N PHE A 12 -15.46 -9.99 39.73
CA PHE A 12 -14.33 -10.32 38.85
C PHE A 12 -13.77 -9.06 38.19
N GLN A 13 -13.38 -8.07 39.01
CA GLN A 13 -12.62 -6.93 38.47
C GLN A 13 -11.33 -7.45 37.83
N GLN A 14 -11.13 -7.12 36.55
CA GLN A 14 -9.97 -7.56 35.80
C GLN A 14 -8.72 -6.85 36.34
N HIS A 15 -7.98 -7.54 37.21
CA HIS A 15 -6.71 -7.04 37.73
C HIS A 15 -5.59 -7.26 36.70
N GLN A 16 -5.01 -6.16 36.20
CA GLN A 16 -3.79 -6.24 35.41
C GLN A 16 -2.58 -6.45 36.33
N ILE A 17 -1.95 -7.62 36.20
CA ILE A 17 -0.68 -7.92 36.87
C ILE A 17 0.46 -7.51 35.93
N PHE A 18 1.24 -6.52 36.36
CA PHE A 18 2.43 -6.06 35.65
C PHE A 18 3.47 -7.18 35.51
N ASN A 19 3.99 -7.40 34.30
CA ASN A 19 4.99 -8.42 33.99
C ASN A 19 6.11 -7.91 33.05
N GLU A 20 7.01 -8.79 32.63
CA GLU A 20 8.16 -8.41 31.78
C GLU A 20 7.75 -7.84 30.42
N LEU A 21 6.62 -8.26 29.84
CA LEU A 21 6.11 -7.66 28.60
C LEU A 21 5.75 -6.18 28.83
N ASP A 22 5.25 -5.82 30.00
CA ASP A 22 4.92 -4.43 30.33
C ASP A 22 6.18 -3.56 30.46
N ARG A 23 7.31 -4.13 30.92
CA ARG A 23 8.61 -3.45 30.88
C ARG A 23 9.09 -3.21 29.45
N HIS A 24 8.96 -4.21 28.58
CA HIS A 24 9.29 -4.05 27.16
C HIS A 24 8.40 -3.02 26.48
N GLY A 25 7.09 -3.05 26.75
CA GLY A 25 6.17 -2.04 26.24
C GLY A 25 6.48 -0.64 26.72
N LEU A 26 6.83 -0.47 27.99
CA LEU A 26 7.30 0.82 28.51
C LEU A 26 8.53 1.34 27.76
N ALA A 27 9.50 0.46 27.45
CA ALA A 27 10.68 0.83 26.68
C ALA A 27 10.37 1.19 25.21
N LEU A 28 9.32 0.57 24.64
CA LEU A 28 8.85 0.82 23.28
C LEU A 28 7.78 1.92 23.20
N GLY A 29 7.38 2.50 24.33
CA GLY A 29 6.28 3.47 24.41
C GLY A 29 4.89 2.89 24.14
N LEU A 30 4.73 1.57 24.16
CA LEU A 30 3.47 0.88 23.91
C LEU A 30 2.82 0.46 25.23
N LYS A 31 1.64 1.01 25.54
CA LYS A 31 0.87 0.62 26.73
C LYS A 31 -0.09 -0.53 26.42
N ARG A 32 -0.22 -1.45 27.37
CA ARG A 32 -1.25 -2.49 27.34
C ARG A 32 -2.66 -1.88 27.36
N LEU A 33 -3.54 -2.38 26.51
CA LEU A 33 -4.94 -1.97 26.48
C LEU A 33 -5.72 -2.58 27.64
N ASN A 34 -6.82 -1.92 28.02
CA ASN A 34 -7.69 -2.48 29.04
C ASN A 34 -8.29 -3.80 28.52
N GLY A 35 -8.24 -4.85 29.32
CA GLY A 35 -8.74 -6.16 28.92
C GLY A 35 -7.77 -7.05 28.14
N GLU A 36 -6.67 -6.50 27.64
CA GLU A 36 -5.79 -7.17 26.68
C GLU A 36 -5.03 -8.37 27.26
N ARG A 37 -5.10 -9.51 26.55
CA ARG A 37 -4.41 -10.74 26.95
C ARG A 37 -2.91 -10.61 26.69
N ASN A 38 -2.10 -11.34 27.46
CA ASN A 38 -0.64 -11.38 27.26
C ASN A 38 -0.23 -11.79 25.84
N ALA A 39 -0.99 -12.69 25.21
CA ALA A 39 -0.71 -13.13 23.85
C ALA A 39 -0.92 -12.01 22.81
N GLU A 40 -2.03 -11.27 22.92
CA GLU A 40 -2.35 -10.11 22.07
C GLU A 40 -1.32 -8.99 22.26
N TYR A 41 -0.99 -8.69 23.52
CA TYR A 41 0.01 -7.67 23.83
C TYR A 41 1.39 -8.02 23.31
N LYS A 42 1.80 -9.29 23.43
CA LYS A 42 3.05 -9.78 22.82
C LYS A 42 3.02 -9.59 21.30
N GLN A 43 1.91 -9.88 20.64
CA GLN A 43 1.78 -9.69 19.19
C GLN A 43 1.93 -8.21 18.82
N ARG A 44 1.26 -7.30 19.54
CA ARG A 44 1.40 -5.84 19.34
C ARG A 44 2.83 -5.34 19.61
N LEU A 45 3.55 -5.92 20.58
CA LEU A 45 4.96 -5.60 20.82
C LEU A 45 5.86 -6.03 19.66
N MET A 46 5.61 -7.21 19.06
CA MET A 46 6.35 -7.66 17.88
C MET A 46 6.01 -6.81 16.66
N ASP A 47 4.75 -6.40 16.54
CA ASP A 47 4.26 -5.54 15.47
C ASP A 47 5.01 -4.19 15.41
N VAL A 48 5.42 -3.62 16.54
CA VAL A 48 6.25 -2.39 16.59
C VAL A 48 7.50 -2.50 15.71
N PHE A 49 8.12 -3.67 15.63
CA PHE A 49 9.35 -3.87 14.86
C PHE A 49 9.10 -4.05 13.36
N VAL A 50 7.96 -4.67 13.00
CA VAL A 50 7.56 -4.95 11.61
C VAL A 50 6.89 -3.72 11.00
N HIS A 51 5.90 -3.16 11.68
CA HIS A 51 5.08 -2.03 11.27
C HIS A 51 5.41 -0.80 12.14
N ARG A 52 6.63 -0.28 11.94
CA ARG A 52 7.13 0.89 12.67
C ARG A 52 6.25 2.11 12.40
N ALA A 53 5.84 2.77 13.48
CA ALA A 53 5.19 4.08 13.38
C ALA A 53 6.24 5.15 13.01
N ASN A 54 5.90 6.02 12.06
CA ASN A 54 6.71 7.15 11.63
C ASN A 54 5.81 8.19 10.95
N SER A 55 6.39 9.27 10.41
CA SER A 55 5.65 10.37 9.76
C SER A 55 5.19 10.09 8.33
N THR A 56 5.45 8.90 7.78
CA THR A 56 4.90 8.50 6.48
C THR A 56 3.45 8.08 6.64
N TYR A 57 2.69 8.09 5.54
CA TYR A 57 1.29 7.66 5.52
C TYR A 57 1.09 6.27 6.15
N ALA A 58 1.83 5.26 5.68
CA ALA A 58 1.77 3.91 6.23
C ALA A 58 2.19 3.87 7.72
N GLY A 59 3.22 4.63 8.09
CA GLY A 59 3.66 4.73 9.49
C GLY A 59 2.60 5.29 10.43
N LEU A 60 1.82 6.28 9.99
CA LEU A 60 0.69 6.82 10.76
C LEU A 60 -0.40 5.77 10.96
N ILE A 61 -0.78 5.07 9.89
CA ILE A 61 -1.79 4.00 9.96
C ILE A 61 -1.33 2.91 10.91
N HIS A 62 -0.10 2.43 10.79
CA HIS A 62 0.46 1.42 11.69
C HIS A 62 0.43 1.87 13.16
N GLY A 63 0.81 3.12 13.42
CA GLY A 63 0.76 3.71 14.76
C GLY A 63 -0.66 3.74 15.33
N ILE A 64 -1.60 4.39 14.63
CA ILE A 64 -2.99 4.56 15.11
C ILE A 64 -3.67 3.20 15.27
N THR A 65 -3.53 2.31 14.28
CA THR A 65 -4.15 0.97 14.30
C THR A 65 -3.67 0.21 15.54
N ARG A 66 -2.37 0.21 15.82
CA ARG A 66 -1.80 -0.47 16.99
C ARG A 66 -2.19 0.18 18.32
N GLU A 67 -2.21 1.51 18.42
CA GLU A 67 -2.58 2.22 19.65
C GLU A 67 -4.06 2.00 20.01
N LEU A 68 -4.93 1.85 19.02
CA LEU A 68 -6.35 1.57 19.21
C LEU A 68 -6.65 0.08 19.41
N GLY A 69 -5.64 -0.80 19.31
CA GLY A 69 -5.85 -2.26 19.41
C GLY A 69 -6.59 -2.85 18.22
N LEU A 70 -6.53 -2.19 17.08
CA LEU A 70 -7.10 -2.63 15.82
C LEU A 70 -6.09 -3.53 15.09
N ALA A 71 -6.57 -4.31 14.13
CA ALA A 71 -5.74 -5.20 13.32
C ALA A 71 -5.55 -4.66 11.91
N ILE A 72 -4.41 -4.98 11.31
CA ILE A 72 -4.19 -4.84 9.87
C ILE A 72 -4.40 -6.21 9.26
N ASP A 73 -5.36 -6.30 8.35
CA ASP A 73 -5.78 -7.56 7.75
C ASP A 73 -5.23 -7.70 6.34
N ARG A 74 -5.10 -8.95 5.90
CA ARG A 74 -4.83 -9.29 4.51
C ARG A 74 -6.18 -9.36 3.81
N GLU A 75 -6.44 -8.42 2.92
CA GLU A 75 -7.77 -8.28 2.33
C GLU A 75 -7.90 -9.11 1.05
N MET A 76 -6.90 -9.01 0.17
CA MET A 76 -6.89 -9.72 -1.11
C MET A 76 -5.47 -9.99 -1.60
N LEU A 77 -5.33 -11.01 -2.42
CA LEU A 77 -4.14 -11.30 -3.23
C LEU A 77 -4.48 -10.99 -4.68
N ILE A 78 -3.73 -10.09 -5.29
CA ILE A 78 -3.89 -9.70 -6.70
C ILE A 78 -2.74 -10.28 -7.50
N THR A 79 -3.05 -11.02 -8.55
CA THR A 79 -2.07 -11.65 -9.45
C THR A 79 -2.33 -11.27 -10.91
N PRO A 80 -1.30 -10.91 -11.70
CA PRO A 80 -1.48 -10.69 -13.12
C PRO A 80 -2.00 -11.93 -13.85
N VAL A 81 -2.91 -11.74 -14.80
CA VAL A 81 -3.34 -12.83 -15.70
C VAL A 81 -2.14 -13.22 -16.58
N SER A 82 -1.88 -14.52 -16.76
CA SER A 82 -0.65 -15.01 -17.43
C SER A 82 -0.40 -14.45 -18.84
N GLY A 83 -1.46 -14.06 -19.56
CA GLY A 83 -1.34 -13.40 -20.87
C GLY A 83 -0.92 -11.93 -20.78
N ALA A 84 -1.44 -11.19 -19.79
CA ALA A 84 -1.25 -9.75 -19.65
C ALA A 84 0.21 -9.38 -19.33
N VAL A 85 0.92 -10.24 -18.62
CA VAL A 85 2.35 -10.03 -18.28
C VAL A 85 3.24 -9.90 -19.51
N ASN A 86 2.91 -10.60 -20.59
CA ASN A 86 3.74 -10.62 -21.80
C ASN A 86 3.39 -9.48 -22.77
N THR A 87 2.21 -8.88 -22.63
CA THR A 87 1.72 -7.82 -23.53
C THR A 87 1.94 -6.42 -22.96
N HIS A 88 2.01 -6.27 -21.64
CA HIS A 88 2.10 -4.99 -20.97
C HIS A 88 3.41 -4.88 -20.17
N ASN A 89 4.34 -4.07 -20.67
CA ASN A 89 5.60 -3.78 -20.00
C ASN A 89 5.31 -2.83 -18.85
N GLY A 90 5.31 -3.36 -17.61
CA GLY A 90 5.07 -2.53 -16.43
C GLY A 90 3.64 -2.56 -15.89
N LEU A 91 2.86 -3.60 -16.20
CA LEU A 91 1.53 -3.80 -15.63
C LEU A 91 1.56 -3.66 -14.10
N CYS A 92 0.92 -2.65 -13.52
CA CYS A 92 0.92 -2.43 -12.07
C CYS A 92 -0.47 -2.03 -11.57
N ILE A 93 -0.69 -2.25 -10.28
CA ILE A 93 -1.89 -1.79 -9.58
C ILE A 93 -1.45 -0.99 -8.35
N SER A 94 -2.08 0.16 -8.15
CA SER A 94 -1.78 1.05 -7.04
C SER A 94 -3.06 1.55 -6.39
N PHE A 95 -3.11 1.45 -5.07
CA PHE A 95 -4.11 2.10 -4.24
C PHE A 95 -3.55 3.46 -3.82
N LYS A 96 -4.18 4.54 -4.27
CA LYS A 96 -3.79 5.92 -3.96
C LYS A 96 -5.05 6.70 -3.61
N ASP A 97 -5.04 7.42 -2.48
CA ASP A 97 -6.16 8.23 -2.03
C ASP A 97 -7.49 7.44 -2.00
N THR A 98 -8.51 7.87 -2.74
CA THR A 98 -9.81 7.21 -2.84
C THR A 98 -9.91 6.24 -4.02
N ARG A 99 -8.81 5.94 -4.73
CA ARG A 99 -8.83 5.20 -5.99
C ARG A 99 -7.94 3.97 -6.01
N CYS A 100 -8.33 3.02 -6.85
CA CYS A 100 -7.50 1.94 -7.32
C CYS A 100 -7.14 2.23 -8.79
N CYS A 101 -5.86 2.51 -9.04
CA CYS A 101 -5.31 2.83 -10.35
C CYS A 101 -4.65 1.59 -10.92
N ILE A 102 -5.06 1.18 -12.12
CA ILE A 102 -4.48 0.07 -12.88
C ILE A 102 -3.72 0.67 -14.06
N TYR A 103 -2.46 0.28 -14.21
CA TYR A 103 -1.54 0.78 -15.21
C TYR A 103 -1.13 -0.37 -16.12
N GLU A 104 -1.30 -0.24 -17.44
CA GLU A 104 -0.66 -1.16 -18.39
C GLU A 104 0.84 -0.87 -18.51
N ASP A 105 1.21 0.41 -18.49
CA ASP A 105 2.59 0.88 -18.43
C ASP A 105 2.76 1.86 -17.26
N TYR A 106 3.26 1.35 -16.14
CA TYR A 106 3.47 2.13 -14.93
C TYR A 106 4.50 3.26 -15.09
N TYR A 107 5.40 3.19 -16.08
CA TYR A 107 6.42 4.22 -16.28
C TYR A 107 5.81 5.53 -16.80
N THR A 108 4.72 5.46 -17.55
CA THR A 108 4.00 6.66 -18.04
C THR A 108 3.30 7.44 -16.91
N ASP A 109 3.06 6.78 -15.77
CA ASP A 109 2.23 7.28 -14.66
C ASP A 109 0.81 7.70 -15.09
N ILE A 110 0.29 7.14 -16.19
CA ILE A 110 -1.08 7.33 -16.67
C ILE A 110 -1.86 6.04 -16.40
N PRO A 111 -2.87 6.05 -15.52
CA PRO A 111 -3.68 4.86 -15.29
C PRO A 111 -4.62 4.61 -16.49
N GLU A 112 -4.69 3.36 -16.94
CA GLU A 112 -5.63 2.91 -17.97
C GLU A 112 -7.04 2.76 -17.38
N HIS A 113 -7.12 2.28 -16.14
CA HIS A 113 -8.37 2.19 -15.40
C HIS A 113 -8.24 2.82 -14.02
N GLU A 114 -9.24 3.62 -13.67
CA GLU A 114 -9.42 4.19 -12.33
C GLU A 114 -10.73 3.68 -11.74
N ILE A 115 -10.63 2.96 -10.62
CA ILE A 115 -11.78 2.46 -9.88
C ILE A 115 -11.92 3.30 -8.61
N GLU A 116 -13.04 4.00 -8.47
CA GLU A 116 -13.36 4.79 -7.28
C GLU A 116 -13.74 3.85 -6.12
N ARG A 117 -13.13 4.05 -4.95
CA ARG A 117 -13.32 3.21 -3.75
C ARG A 117 -14.23 3.85 -2.72
N TRP A 118 -14.63 5.10 -2.95
CA TRP A 118 -15.45 5.88 -2.03
C TRP A 118 -16.92 5.89 -2.43
N GLU A 119 -17.80 5.85 -1.44
CA GLU A 119 -19.26 5.85 -1.60
C GLU A 119 -19.75 7.23 -2.06
N LEU A 120 -20.25 7.34 -3.29
CA LEU A 120 -21.06 8.50 -3.67
C LEU A 120 -22.46 8.07 -4.12
N GLU A 121 -22.57 7.06 -4.98
CA GLU A 121 -23.84 6.55 -5.48
C GLU A 121 -23.59 5.07 -5.86
N VAL A 122 -24.57 4.19 -5.64
CA VAL A 122 -24.49 2.73 -5.88
C VAL A 122 -23.60 2.40 -7.09
N GLY A 123 -22.36 2.01 -6.85
CA GLY A 123 -21.31 1.92 -7.86
C GLY A 123 -20.30 0.83 -7.56
N ALA A 124 -19.65 0.30 -8.59
CA ALA A 124 -18.63 -0.72 -8.45
C ALA A 124 -17.41 -0.16 -7.70
N GLY A 125 -16.83 -0.96 -6.79
CA GLY A 125 -15.64 -0.59 -6.02
C GLY A 125 -15.88 -0.19 -4.57
N TYR A 126 -17.12 -0.09 -4.09
CA TYR A 126 -17.42 0.33 -2.72
C TYR A 126 -17.05 -0.71 -1.65
N THR A 127 -17.52 -1.95 -1.83
CA THR A 127 -17.08 -3.05 -0.97
C THR A 127 -15.83 -3.72 -1.54
N VAL A 128 -15.13 -4.49 -0.72
CA VAL A 128 -14.02 -5.33 -1.15
C VAL A 128 -14.44 -6.29 -2.28
N THR A 129 -15.66 -6.81 -2.24
CA THR A 129 -16.22 -7.68 -3.30
C THR A 129 -16.50 -6.91 -4.59
N ASP A 130 -17.05 -5.71 -4.50
CA ASP A 130 -17.31 -4.88 -5.68
C ASP A 130 -15.99 -4.45 -6.34
N LEU A 131 -14.98 -4.11 -5.51
CA LEU A 131 -13.64 -3.76 -5.97
C LEU A 131 -12.97 -4.95 -6.66
N LYS A 132 -13.05 -6.16 -6.09
CA LYS A 132 -12.60 -7.38 -6.75
C LYS A 132 -13.24 -7.52 -8.13
N THR A 133 -14.57 -7.42 -8.20
CA THR A 133 -15.32 -7.58 -9.44
C THR A 133 -14.90 -6.54 -10.49
N ALA A 134 -14.69 -5.30 -10.06
CA ALA A 134 -14.23 -4.21 -10.93
C ALA A 134 -12.80 -4.43 -11.44
N ILE A 135 -11.88 -4.93 -10.60
CA ILE A 135 -10.50 -5.25 -11.01
C ILE A 135 -10.50 -6.40 -12.02
N GLU A 136 -11.23 -7.48 -11.74
CA GLU A 136 -11.30 -8.65 -12.64
C GLU A 136 -11.96 -8.32 -13.98
N ALA A 137 -12.90 -7.37 -14.01
CA ALA A 137 -13.53 -6.90 -15.25
C ALA A 137 -12.54 -6.28 -16.25
N THR A 138 -11.35 -5.85 -15.79
CA THR A 138 -10.27 -5.37 -16.68
C THR A 138 -9.59 -6.49 -17.46
N ASN A 139 -9.71 -7.75 -17.01
CA ASN A 139 -8.99 -8.92 -17.53
C ASN A 139 -7.45 -8.83 -17.44
N LEU A 140 -6.92 -7.87 -16.67
CA LEU A 140 -5.48 -7.71 -16.46
C LEU A 140 -5.01 -8.45 -15.20
N PHE A 141 -5.88 -8.57 -14.19
CA PHE A 141 -5.57 -9.17 -12.91
C PHE A 141 -6.67 -10.14 -12.45
N ASP A 142 -6.23 -11.22 -11.81
CA ASP A 142 -7.05 -12.11 -11.00
C ASP A 142 -6.96 -11.70 -9.52
N VAL A 143 -8.08 -11.79 -8.80
CA VAL A 143 -8.14 -11.37 -7.39
C VAL A 143 -8.65 -12.51 -6.52
N THR A 144 -7.92 -12.86 -5.47
CA THR A 144 -8.36 -13.81 -4.44
C THR A 144 -8.65 -13.06 -3.15
N LEU A 145 -9.88 -13.13 -2.65
CA LEU A 145 -10.21 -12.56 -1.33
C LEU A 145 -9.58 -13.41 -0.23
N LEU A 146 -8.93 -12.73 0.71
CA LEU A 146 -8.30 -13.34 1.89
C LEU A 146 -8.98 -12.91 3.19
N GLY A 147 -9.68 -11.77 3.18
CA GLY A 147 -10.42 -11.25 4.32
C GLY A 147 -11.69 -12.05 4.62
N ASP A 148 -12.09 -12.07 5.89
CA ASP A 148 -13.29 -12.77 6.36
C ASP A 148 -14.60 -12.03 6.03
N ASP A 149 -14.54 -10.71 5.80
CA ASP A 149 -15.71 -9.86 5.54
C ASP A 149 -15.70 -9.29 4.11
N PRO A 150 -16.37 -9.95 3.15
CA PRO A 150 -16.47 -9.47 1.77
C PRO A 150 -17.24 -8.15 1.63
N SER A 151 -18.04 -7.77 2.63
CA SER A 151 -18.84 -6.54 2.66
C SER A 151 -18.09 -5.35 3.26
N LYS A 152 -16.87 -5.57 3.76
CA LYS A 152 -15.99 -4.52 4.25
C LYS A 152 -15.78 -3.46 3.19
N ARG A 153 -15.74 -2.20 3.60
CA ARG A 153 -15.54 -1.06 2.70
C ARG A 153 -14.12 -1.09 2.13
N SER A 154 -13.99 -0.95 0.81
CA SER A 154 -12.70 -0.99 0.11
C SER A 154 -11.80 0.19 0.47
N MET A 155 -12.36 1.31 0.95
CA MET A 155 -11.63 2.46 1.50
C MET A 155 -10.77 2.13 2.74
N CYS A 156 -11.01 0.99 3.39
CA CYS A 156 -10.13 0.47 4.44
C CYS A 156 -8.78 -0.03 3.89
N ILE A 157 -8.67 -0.25 2.58
CA ILE A 157 -7.40 -0.58 1.92
C ILE A 157 -6.57 0.70 1.87
N PHE A 158 -5.49 0.74 2.63
CA PHE A 158 -4.61 1.89 2.67
C PHE A 158 -3.70 1.97 1.43
N GLU A 159 -3.04 3.10 1.23
CA GLU A 159 -2.16 3.34 0.09
C GLU A 159 -1.00 2.33 0.01
N GLN A 160 -0.91 1.64 -1.13
CA GLN A 160 0.10 0.64 -1.43
C GLN A 160 0.12 0.37 -2.94
N THR A 161 1.24 -0.13 -3.45
CA THR A 161 1.44 -0.40 -4.88
C THR A 161 2.10 -1.76 -5.08
N SER A 162 1.76 -2.43 -6.17
CA SER A 162 2.45 -3.66 -6.59
C SER A 162 3.86 -3.38 -7.12
N ALA A 163 4.21 -2.12 -7.43
CA ALA A 163 5.55 -1.73 -7.85
C ALA A 163 6.49 -1.52 -6.65
N LYS A 164 7.60 -2.25 -6.59
CA LYS A 164 8.62 -2.15 -5.54
C LYS A 164 9.90 -1.53 -6.09
N ASN A 165 10.52 -0.67 -5.29
CA ASN A 165 11.77 0.01 -5.65
C ASN A 165 12.98 -0.75 -5.10
N VAL A 166 13.93 -1.08 -5.97
CA VAL A 166 15.26 -1.59 -5.63
C VAL A 166 16.24 -0.44 -5.80
N ARG A 167 16.75 0.09 -4.67
CA ARG A 167 17.61 1.28 -4.68
C ARG A 167 19.04 1.02 -5.15
N GLY A 168 19.48 -0.23 -5.15
CA GLY A 168 20.83 -0.59 -5.59
C GLY A 168 21.08 -2.07 -5.38
N GLU A 169 21.33 -2.77 -6.47
CA GLU A 169 21.72 -4.16 -6.52
C GLU A 169 23.10 -4.25 -7.19
N ILE A 170 24.02 -4.98 -6.57
CA ILE A 170 25.37 -5.13 -7.08
C ILE A 170 25.36 -6.16 -8.19
N LEU A 171 25.88 -5.78 -9.37
CA LEU A 171 25.98 -6.69 -10.51
C LEU A 171 27.16 -7.65 -10.31
N THR A 172 26.95 -8.72 -9.55
CA THR A 172 27.96 -9.77 -9.34
C THR A 172 27.81 -10.90 -10.36
N GLY A 173 28.65 -10.92 -11.39
CA GLY A 173 28.64 -11.98 -12.40
C GLY A 173 30.04 -12.28 -12.95
N LYS A 174 30.32 -13.56 -13.21
CA LYS A 174 31.54 -13.99 -13.92
C LYS A 174 31.30 -14.21 -15.43
N GLY A 175 30.12 -13.85 -15.94
CA GLY A 175 29.71 -14.12 -17.31
C GLY A 175 28.90 -13.00 -17.92
N SER A 176 28.55 -13.18 -19.19
CA SER A 176 27.72 -12.28 -20.00
C SER A 176 26.24 -12.26 -19.62
N ARG A 177 25.83 -13.09 -18.66
CA ARG A 177 24.46 -13.14 -18.15
C ARG A 177 24.47 -12.99 -16.64
N ILE A 178 23.66 -12.05 -16.16
CA ILE A 178 23.54 -11.70 -14.75
C ILE A 178 22.07 -11.72 -14.40
N ASN A 179 21.70 -12.53 -13.42
CA ASN A 179 20.33 -12.55 -12.91
C ASN A 179 20.23 -11.51 -11.81
N LEU A 180 19.18 -10.70 -11.88
CA LEU A 180 18.77 -9.82 -10.82
C LEU A 180 18.05 -10.61 -9.72
N ASP A 181 18.03 -10.08 -8.51
CA ASP A 181 17.33 -10.65 -7.36
C ASP A 181 15.81 -10.70 -7.59
N ASN A 182 15.28 -9.81 -8.44
CA ASN A 182 13.84 -9.70 -8.71
C ASN A 182 13.52 -9.82 -10.21
N GLN A 183 12.38 -10.44 -10.48
CA GLN A 183 11.79 -10.58 -11.82
C GLN A 183 10.75 -9.49 -12.07
N GLY A 184 10.25 -9.38 -13.30
CA GLY A 184 9.22 -8.40 -13.64
C GLY A 184 9.68 -6.96 -13.50
N VAL A 185 10.91 -6.66 -13.93
CA VAL A 185 11.46 -5.30 -13.95
C VAL A 185 10.58 -4.40 -14.80
N ILE A 186 10.24 -3.21 -14.31
CA ILE A 186 9.44 -2.24 -15.06
C ILE A 186 10.35 -1.54 -16.07
N GLU A 187 10.03 -1.65 -17.36
CA GLU A 187 10.84 -1.04 -18.42
C GLU A 187 10.92 0.48 -18.25
N GLY A 188 12.14 1.03 -18.36
CA GLY A 188 12.40 2.46 -18.22
C GLY A 188 12.66 2.90 -16.78
N SER A 189 12.36 2.06 -15.79
CA SER A 189 12.64 2.34 -14.37
C SER A 189 14.08 2.09 -13.97
N GLU A 190 14.87 1.43 -14.81
CA GLU A 190 16.24 1.06 -14.49
C GLU A 190 17.23 2.22 -14.58
N TYR A 191 18.22 2.19 -13.70
CA TYR A 191 19.35 3.11 -13.67
C TYR A 191 20.61 2.32 -13.34
N ILE A 192 21.51 2.18 -14.32
CA ILE A 192 22.78 1.45 -14.15
C ILE A 192 23.94 2.44 -13.94
N VAL A 193 24.74 2.16 -12.92
CA VAL A 193 26.03 2.81 -12.69
C VAL A 193 27.13 1.77 -12.97
N SER A 194 27.78 1.88 -14.13
CA SER A 194 28.87 0.98 -14.54
C SER A 194 29.87 1.69 -15.45
N ASN A 195 31.14 1.26 -15.41
CA ASN A 195 32.19 1.73 -16.32
C ASN A 195 32.24 0.92 -17.62
N THR A 196 31.72 -0.31 -17.61
CA THR A 196 31.73 -1.22 -18.76
C THR A 196 30.37 -1.20 -19.47
N LEU A 197 29.26 -1.26 -18.73
CA LEU A 197 27.92 -1.21 -19.32
C LEU A 197 27.52 0.24 -19.62
N LYS A 198 27.43 0.60 -20.90
CA LYS A 198 27.22 1.98 -21.37
C LYS A 198 25.94 2.13 -22.18
N ASN A 199 25.73 1.26 -23.16
CA ASN A 199 24.61 1.41 -24.09
C ASN A 199 23.59 0.30 -23.87
N LYS A 200 22.35 0.70 -23.58
CA LYS A 200 21.21 -0.22 -23.52
C LYS A 200 20.73 -0.53 -24.94
N ILE A 201 20.60 -1.82 -25.26
CA ILE A 201 20.07 -2.31 -26.54
C ILE A 201 18.74 -3.04 -26.29
N THR A 202 17.77 -2.81 -27.16
CA THR A 202 16.44 -3.43 -27.13
C THR A 202 16.34 -4.73 -27.93
N ASP A 203 17.00 -4.80 -29.10
CA ASP A 203 16.93 -5.95 -30.00
C ASP A 203 17.78 -7.13 -29.52
N LEU A 204 17.18 -8.33 -29.47
CA LEU A 204 17.86 -9.59 -29.16
C LEU A 204 18.86 -9.99 -30.23
N ASN A 205 18.60 -9.64 -31.50
CA ASN A 205 19.42 -10.06 -32.63
C ASN A 205 20.57 -9.09 -32.93
N ALA A 206 20.60 -7.94 -32.26
CA ALA A 206 21.72 -7.03 -32.37
C ALA A 206 22.96 -7.69 -31.74
N VAL A 207 24.05 -7.69 -32.50
CA VAL A 207 25.35 -8.11 -31.99
C VAL A 207 25.73 -7.16 -30.86
N LEU A 208 25.86 -7.66 -29.63
CA LEU A 208 26.29 -6.85 -28.49
C LEU A 208 27.72 -6.38 -28.72
N GLY A 209 27.89 -5.10 -29.05
CA GLY A 209 29.18 -4.43 -29.12
C GLY A 209 29.79 -4.24 -27.72
N SER A 210 31.06 -3.87 -27.66
CA SER A 210 31.75 -3.58 -26.40
C SER A 210 30.98 -2.54 -25.57
N GLY A 211 30.59 -2.94 -24.36
CA GLY A 211 29.84 -2.12 -23.41
C GLY A 211 28.32 -2.06 -23.62
N ASP A 212 27.79 -2.81 -24.60
CA ASP A 212 26.37 -2.94 -24.79
C ASP A 212 25.76 -3.95 -23.82
N TYR A 213 24.56 -3.64 -23.34
CA TYR A 213 23.79 -4.52 -22.47
C TYR A 213 22.31 -4.48 -22.82
N ARG A 214 21.60 -5.53 -22.42
CA ARG A 214 20.16 -5.70 -22.59
C ARG A 214 19.57 -6.25 -21.30
N ILE A 215 18.38 -5.81 -20.96
CA ILE A 215 17.63 -6.32 -19.81
C ILE A 215 16.43 -7.10 -20.34
N ASN A 216 16.30 -8.36 -19.92
CA ASN A 216 15.07 -9.10 -20.03
C ASN A 216 14.21 -8.74 -18.81
N TYR A 217 13.22 -7.88 -19.02
CA TYR A 217 12.34 -7.37 -17.97
C TYR A 217 11.50 -8.46 -17.31
N VAL A 218 11.11 -9.49 -18.07
CA VAL A 218 10.29 -10.59 -17.52
C VAL A 218 11.14 -11.43 -16.58
N THR A 219 12.31 -11.90 -17.01
CA THR A 219 13.15 -12.81 -16.22
C THR A 219 14.05 -12.09 -15.22
N GLY A 220 14.17 -10.77 -15.30
CA GLY A 220 15.14 -10.00 -14.52
C GLY A 220 16.59 -10.36 -14.89
N THR A 221 16.88 -10.65 -16.16
CA THR A 221 18.24 -11.04 -16.59
C THR A 221 18.90 -9.94 -17.40
N ILE A 222 20.12 -9.54 -17.04
CA ILE A 222 20.95 -8.65 -17.83
C ILE A 222 21.89 -9.48 -18.70
N GLU A 223 21.80 -9.30 -20.01
CA GLU A 223 22.73 -9.84 -21.00
C GLU A 223 23.71 -8.73 -21.41
N CYS A 224 25.02 -8.98 -21.32
CA CYS A 224 26.06 -7.98 -21.57
C CYS A 224 27.20 -8.58 -22.40
N SER A 225 27.83 -7.77 -23.25
CA SER A 225 29.02 -8.19 -24.03
C SER A 225 30.28 -8.29 -23.17
N GLU A 226 30.35 -7.50 -22.11
CA GLU A 226 31.49 -7.41 -21.20
C GLU A 226 31.05 -7.67 -19.75
N ILE A 227 31.93 -8.32 -18.99
CA ILE A 227 31.71 -8.54 -17.56
C ILE A 227 31.66 -7.16 -16.86
N PRO A 228 30.63 -6.88 -16.05
CA PRO A 228 30.55 -5.63 -15.32
C PRO A 228 31.77 -5.38 -14.45
N ALA A 229 32.30 -4.16 -14.48
CA ALA A 229 33.37 -3.77 -13.58
C ALA A 229 32.95 -3.95 -12.11
N SER A 230 33.92 -4.29 -11.25
CA SER A 230 33.68 -4.37 -9.81
C SER A 230 33.06 -3.07 -9.29
N GLY A 231 31.98 -3.19 -8.52
CA GLY A 231 31.22 -2.04 -8.01
C GLY A 231 30.15 -1.51 -8.96
N SER A 232 29.91 -2.16 -10.10
CA SER A 232 28.74 -1.86 -10.94
C SER A 232 27.45 -2.15 -10.17
N MET A 233 26.49 -1.23 -10.24
CA MET A 233 25.22 -1.33 -9.54
C MET A 233 24.07 -0.97 -10.48
N ILE A 234 22.90 -1.53 -10.20
CA ILE A 234 21.64 -1.17 -10.85
C ILE A 234 20.58 -0.81 -9.80
N SER A 235 19.84 0.26 -10.05
CA SER A 235 18.59 0.57 -9.35
C SER A 235 17.45 0.35 -10.33
N TYR A 236 16.30 -0.15 -9.88
CA TYR A 236 15.15 -0.39 -10.77
C TYR A 236 13.86 -0.51 -9.96
N GLN A 237 12.71 -0.44 -10.65
CA GLN A 237 11.44 -0.88 -10.10
C GLN A 237 11.09 -2.25 -10.64
N HIS A 238 10.41 -3.06 -9.83
CA HIS A 238 9.89 -4.34 -10.28
C HIS A 238 8.45 -4.53 -9.81
N ARG A 239 7.70 -5.31 -10.57
CA ARG A 239 6.36 -5.74 -10.22
C ARG A 239 6.42 -6.84 -9.17
N ASN A 240 5.53 -6.76 -8.20
CA ASN A 240 5.26 -7.82 -7.25
C ASN A 240 4.04 -8.60 -7.71
N ASP A 241 4.26 -9.67 -8.48
CA ASP A 241 3.20 -10.44 -9.13
C ASP A 241 2.23 -11.09 -8.15
N GLU A 242 2.68 -11.36 -6.92
CA GLU A 242 1.81 -11.78 -5.81
C GLU A 242 1.55 -10.59 -4.89
N PHE A 243 0.70 -9.68 -5.34
CA PHE A 243 0.43 -8.44 -4.61
C PHE A 243 -0.57 -8.67 -3.49
N LEU A 244 -0.04 -8.79 -2.27
CA LEU A 244 -0.83 -8.89 -1.06
C LEU A 244 -1.31 -7.50 -0.61
N VAL A 245 -2.61 -7.28 -0.71
CA VAL A 245 -3.28 -6.03 -0.36
C VAL A 245 -3.67 -6.08 1.10
N MET A 246 -3.16 -5.12 1.86
CA MET A 246 -3.44 -4.96 3.28
C MET A 246 -4.55 -3.92 3.51
N SER A 247 -5.34 -4.08 4.57
CA SER A 247 -6.37 -3.12 4.97
C SER A 247 -6.27 -2.79 6.45
N SER A 248 -6.68 -1.57 6.80
CA SER A 248 -6.85 -1.12 8.18
C SER A 248 -8.22 -0.46 8.35
N PRO A 249 -8.89 -0.64 9.50
CA PRO A 249 -10.08 0.16 9.83
C PRO A 249 -9.77 1.65 9.99
N VAL A 250 -8.50 2.04 10.12
CA VAL A 250 -8.06 3.43 10.17
C VAL A 250 -7.90 3.98 8.76
N ILE A 251 -8.66 5.03 8.46
CA ILE A 251 -8.64 5.70 7.16
C ILE A 251 -8.03 7.08 7.35
N VAL A 252 -6.93 7.35 6.66
CA VAL A 252 -6.27 8.66 6.66
C VAL A 252 -6.40 9.24 5.26
N ASN A 253 -6.88 10.47 5.16
CA ASN A 253 -6.93 11.23 3.91
C ASN A 253 -6.41 12.64 4.13
N SER A 254 -5.72 13.18 3.12
CA SER A 254 -5.30 14.58 3.13
C SER A 254 -6.48 15.49 2.75
N LEU A 255 -6.77 16.51 3.57
CA LEU A 255 -7.74 17.56 3.22
C LEU A 255 -7.31 18.37 1.98
N GLN A 256 -6.03 18.31 1.60
CA GLN A 256 -5.53 18.97 0.40
C GLN A 256 -5.75 18.14 -0.86
N ASN A 257 -6.06 16.85 -0.73
CA ASN A 257 -6.28 15.98 -1.86
C ASN A 257 -7.52 16.43 -2.66
N GLU A 258 -7.35 16.68 -3.96
CA GLU A 258 -8.43 17.16 -4.85
C GLU A 258 -9.54 16.14 -5.02
N HIS A 259 -9.24 14.83 -5.03
CA HIS A 259 -10.27 13.79 -5.02
C HIS A 259 -11.01 13.80 -3.69
N PHE A 260 -10.31 13.90 -2.57
CA PHE A 260 -10.97 13.92 -1.26
C PHE A 260 -11.91 15.12 -1.08
N LYS A 261 -11.53 16.29 -1.61
CA LYS A 261 -12.35 17.50 -1.62
C LYS A 261 -13.70 17.31 -2.32
N LYS A 262 -13.79 16.44 -3.33
CA LYS A 262 -15.06 16.13 -4.01
C LYS A 262 -16.09 15.48 -3.09
N PHE A 263 -15.64 14.78 -2.04
CA PHE A 263 -16.52 14.19 -1.04
C PHE A 263 -16.86 15.17 0.08
N LEU A 264 -15.96 16.10 0.40
CA LEU A 264 -16.17 17.12 1.42
C LEU A 264 -17.07 18.26 0.94
N PHE A 265 -17.01 18.62 -0.33
CA PHE A 265 -17.71 19.79 -0.88
C PHE A 265 -18.50 19.42 -2.13
N GLN A 266 -19.68 20.03 -2.28
CA GLN A 266 -20.44 20.00 -3.53
C GLN A 266 -19.57 20.52 -4.67
N GLN A 267 -19.53 19.81 -5.80
CA GLN A 267 -18.76 20.22 -6.97
C GLN A 267 -19.65 21.04 -7.90
N ILE A 268 -19.38 22.35 -8.03
CA ILE A 268 -20.13 23.27 -8.88
C ILE A 268 -19.41 23.41 -10.22
N LEU A 269 -20.06 22.99 -11.31
CA LEU A 269 -19.56 23.15 -12.67
C LEU A 269 -19.59 24.64 -13.08
N GLN A 270 -18.46 25.15 -13.52
CA GLN A 270 -18.30 26.50 -14.06
C GLN A 270 -18.52 26.53 -15.58
N SER A 271 -18.58 27.74 -16.15
CA SER A 271 -18.77 27.95 -17.59
C SER A 271 -17.58 27.49 -18.45
N ASP A 272 -16.43 27.22 -17.85
CA ASP A 272 -15.21 26.76 -18.52
C ASP A 272 -14.97 25.25 -18.37
N ASP A 273 -16.02 24.49 -18.02
CA ASP A 273 -15.99 23.05 -17.71
C ASP A 273 -15.08 22.66 -16.54
N THR A 274 -14.66 23.61 -15.70
CA THR A 274 -13.98 23.32 -14.43
C THR A 274 -14.98 23.17 -13.29
N TYR A 275 -14.58 22.44 -12.24
CA TYR A 275 -15.37 22.31 -11.01
C TYR A 275 -14.73 23.13 -9.89
N VAL A 276 -15.57 23.84 -9.14
CA VAL A 276 -15.15 24.50 -7.88
C VAL A 276 -15.91 23.97 -6.68
N ASN A 277 -15.24 24.01 -5.53
CA ASN A 277 -15.83 23.60 -4.25
C ASN A 277 -16.94 24.58 -3.84
N GLY A 278 -18.15 24.07 -3.72
CA GLY A 278 -19.33 24.75 -3.21
C GLY A 278 -19.50 24.58 -1.70
N LEU A 279 -20.75 24.40 -1.26
CA LEU A 279 -21.04 24.15 0.15
C LEU A 279 -20.52 22.77 0.59
N PRO A 280 -20.15 22.59 1.87
CA PRO A 280 -19.85 21.27 2.40
C PRO A 280 -21.00 20.29 2.16
N THR A 281 -20.67 19.04 1.81
CA THR A 281 -21.65 17.94 1.82
C THR A 281 -22.05 17.62 3.27
N SER A 282 -23.03 16.74 3.49
CA SER A 282 -23.36 16.29 4.87
C SER A 282 -22.12 15.69 5.55
N PHE A 283 -21.40 14.83 4.83
CA PHE A 283 -20.16 14.23 5.32
C PHE A 283 -19.08 15.29 5.58
N GLY A 284 -18.91 16.24 4.66
CA GLY A 284 -17.95 17.32 4.83
C GLY A 284 -18.27 18.21 6.03
N ALA A 285 -19.54 18.52 6.26
CA ALA A 285 -20.00 19.27 7.42
C ALA A 285 -19.70 18.52 8.73
N ASP A 286 -19.94 17.21 8.79
CA ASP A 286 -19.63 16.38 9.96
C ASP A 286 -18.13 16.37 10.26
N VAL A 287 -17.29 16.16 9.24
CA VAL A 287 -15.82 16.20 9.40
C VAL A 287 -15.35 17.58 9.88
N ILE A 288 -15.87 18.66 9.31
CA ILE A 288 -15.50 20.03 9.72
C ILE A 288 -15.93 20.30 11.16
N ASN A 289 -17.15 19.91 11.54
CA ASN A 289 -17.65 20.09 12.90
C ASN A 289 -16.81 19.30 13.92
N GLU A 290 -16.44 18.07 13.57
CA GLU A 290 -15.56 17.25 14.41
C GLU A 290 -14.19 17.92 14.60
N LEU A 291 -13.58 18.41 13.51
CA LEU A 291 -12.31 19.14 13.58
C LEU A 291 -12.39 20.40 14.45
N LEU A 292 -13.47 21.17 14.32
CA LEU A 292 -13.72 22.36 15.14
C LEU A 292 -13.97 22.04 16.62
N SER A 293 -14.45 20.84 16.94
CA SER A 293 -14.67 20.40 18.32
C SER A 293 -13.35 20.08 19.04
N VAL A 294 -12.39 19.50 18.33
CA VAL A 294 -11.07 19.11 18.88
C VAL A 294 -10.11 20.30 18.91
N TYR A 295 -10.17 21.15 17.90
CA TYR A 295 -9.40 22.38 17.81
C TYR A 295 -10.35 23.58 17.92
N PRO A 296 -10.74 23.99 19.15
CA PRO A 296 -11.47 25.24 19.30
C PRO A 296 -10.57 26.34 18.75
N THR A 297 -10.95 26.88 17.58
CA THR A 297 -10.26 28.00 16.96
C THR A 297 -10.35 29.15 17.94
N THR A 298 -9.30 29.32 18.74
CA THR A 298 -9.11 30.53 19.54
C THR A 298 -8.72 31.59 18.53
N TYR A 299 -9.75 32.12 17.85
CA TYR A 299 -9.62 33.23 16.95
C TYR A 299 -9.22 34.43 17.81
N LYS A 300 -7.92 34.73 17.87
CA LYS A 300 -7.45 36.02 18.38
C LYS A 300 -7.84 37.04 17.32
N ALA A 301 -8.97 37.70 17.57
CA ALA A 301 -9.43 38.86 16.82
C ALA A 301 -8.41 40.01 16.91
#